data_AF-A0A8H7CLB2-F1
#
_entry.id   AF-A0A8H7CLB2-F1
#
_cell.length_a   1.000
_cell.length_b   1.000
_cell.length_c   1.000
_cell.angle_alpha   90.00
_cell.angle_beta   90.00
_cell.angle_gamma   90.00
#
_symmetry.space_group_name_H-M   'P 1'
#
loop_
_entity.id
_entity.type
_entity.pdbx_description
1 polymer ?
#
loop_
_entity_poly.entity_id
_entity_poly.type
_entity_poly.pdbx_seq_one_letter_code
_entity_poly.pdbx_strand_id
1 'polypeptide(L)'
;MPSRTRSSDLSSTTSGPSKPRRATRATTLAAPKPEDFDEDMNSDDDENSAPLAHEQPRHLDDPWMYAFQPNEKVWIRNHDKWIPGQIFPRSVPKVGSSDSLTYWNVLYQDSFGHKLRRYFAPLMGELKPDTPTVRKLLREAGWPLQRP
;
A
#
# COMPACT_ATOMS: atom_id res chain seq x y z
N MET A 1 -12.65 39.41 -37.12
CA MET A 1 -13.77 38.48 -36.82
C MET A 1 -13.95 38.39 -35.31
N PRO A 2 -15.19 38.28 -34.82
CA PRO A 2 -15.64 38.96 -33.60
C PRO A 2 -15.32 38.25 -32.27
N SER A 3 -15.21 39.10 -31.26
CA SER A 3 -15.11 38.89 -29.82
C SER A 3 -16.22 38.02 -29.24
N ARG A 4 -15.90 37.19 -28.24
CA ARG A 4 -16.89 36.57 -27.35
C ARG A 4 -16.52 36.80 -25.88
N THR A 5 -17.19 37.79 -25.31
CA THR A 5 -17.47 37.95 -23.88
C THR A 5 -18.47 36.89 -23.43
N ARG A 6 -18.33 36.37 -22.20
CA ARG A 6 -19.50 35.91 -21.44
C ARG A 6 -19.27 36.00 -19.94
N SER A 7 -20.27 36.64 -19.33
CA SER A 7 -20.40 37.10 -17.96
C SER A 7 -20.76 36.00 -16.95
N SER A 8 -20.39 36.28 -15.69
CA SER A 8 -21.15 36.22 -14.43
C SER A 8 -22.17 35.11 -14.13
N ASP A 9 -22.04 34.51 -12.93
CA ASP A 9 -23.05 34.41 -11.85
C ASP A 9 -22.36 33.72 -10.64
N LEU A 10 -22.14 34.30 -9.45
CA LEU A 10 -23.07 34.66 -8.36
C LEU A 10 -24.06 33.54 -7.96
N SER A 11 -23.80 32.88 -6.83
CA SER A 11 -24.85 32.51 -5.86
C SER A 11 -24.26 32.07 -4.52
N SER A 12 -24.59 32.86 -3.50
CA SER A 12 -24.48 32.57 -2.07
C SER A 12 -25.52 31.54 -1.61
N THR A 13 -25.51 31.25 -0.30
CA THR A 13 -26.46 30.48 0.55
C THR A 13 -25.85 29.14 0.99
N THR A 14 -25.98 28.63 2.21
CA THR A 14 -26.83 28.98 3.34
C THR A 14 -26.29 28.28 4.61
N SER A 15 -26.40 28.96 5.73
CA SER A 15 -26.19 28.53 7.11
C SER A 15 -27.16 27.41 7.56
N GLY A 16 -26.67 26.48 8.39
CA GLY A 16 -27.53 25.60 9.17
C GLY A 16 -26.80 24.88 10.32
N PRO A 17 -27.08 25.20 11.59
CA PRO A 17 -26.58 24.47 12.76
C PRO A 17 -27.67 23.55 13.36
N SER A 18 -27.26 22.44 14.00
CA SER A 18 -27.98 21.59 14.99
C SER A 18 -27.74 20.10 14.69
N LYS A 19 -27.57 19.16 15.62
CA LYS A 19 -27.55 19.09 17.09
C LYS A 19 -26.95 17.70 17.47
N PRO A 20 -26.57 17.46 18.73
CA PRO A 20 -25.81 16.30 19.18
C PRO A 20 -26.72 15.11 19.53
N ARG A 21 -26.19 13.87 19.45
CA ARG A 21 -26.70 12.69 20.18
C ARG A 21 -25.93 11.41 19.81
N ARG A 22 -25.07 10.92 20.70
CA ARG A 22 -25.08 9.48 21.04
C ARG A 22 -24.39 9.26 22.38
N ALA A 23 -25.17 8.75 23.32
CA ALA A 23 -24.75 8.38 24.66
C ALA A 23 -23.73 7.23 24.60
N THR A 24 -22.63 7.38 25.34
CA THR A 24 -21.74 6.28 25.73
C THR A 24 -22.37 5.57 26.91
N ARG A 25 -22.60 4.26 26.77
CA ARG A 25 -23.16 3.40 27.83
C ARG A 25 -21.98 2.87 28.64
N ALA A 26 -21.91 3.27 29.91
CA ALA A 26 -20.89 2.82 30.85
C ALA A 26 -21.12 1.36 31.28
N THR A 27 -20.02 0.62 31.25
CA THR A 27 -19.66 -0.66 31.88
C THR A 27 -19.97 -0.70 33.40
N THR A 28 -19.96 -1.91 34.02
CA THR A 28 -19.93 -2.27 35.48
C THR A 28 -21.21 -3.07 35.84
N LEU A 29 -21.29 -4.33 36.31
CA LEU A 29 -20.50 -5.29 37.15
C LEU A 29 -20.91 -6.74 36.78
N ALA A 30 -19.99 -7.69 36.55
CA ALA A 30 -19.30 -8.58 37.51
C ALA A 30 -20.16 -9.72 38.13
N ALA A 31 -19.81 -10.97 37.80
CA ALA A 31 -19.74 -12.13 38.71
C ALA A 31 -19.13 -13.36 37.99
N PRO A 32 -17.91 -13.81 38.32
CA PRO A 32 -17.37 -15.10 37.88
C PRO A 32 -17.69 -16.20 38.92
N LYS A 33 -18.22 -17.32 38.45
CA LYS A 33 -18.25 -18.58 39.19
C LYS A 33 -17.00 -19.41 38.81
N PRO A 34 -16.25 -19.95 39.79
CA PRO A 34 -15.24 -20.96 39.51
C PRO A 34 -15.91 -22.35 39.57
N GLU A 35 -15.94 -23.05 38.43
CA GLU A 35 -16.22 -24.48 38.40
C GLU A 35 -15.03 -25.16 37.69
N ASP A 36 -14.49 -26.14 38.41
CA ASP A 36 -13.30 -26.94 38.17
C ASP A 36 -13.43 -27.90 36.98
N PHE A 37 -12.29 -28.12 36.30
CA PHE A 37 -11.87 -29.30 35.50
C PHE A 37 -12.82 -29.78 34.37
N ASP A 38 -12.37 -29.93 33.12
CA ASP A 38 -11.48 -31.02 32.69
C ASP A 38 -10.53 -30.61 31.55
N GLU A 39 -9.32 -31.14 31.62
CA GLU A 39 -8.28 -31.09 30.59
C GLU A 39 -8.63 -32.11 29.49
N ASP A 40 -9.33 -31.68 28.45
CA ASP A 40 -9.40 -32.43 27.19
C ASP A 40 -8.45 -31.82 26.16
N MET A 41 -7.34 -32.54 25.95
CA MET A 41 -6.52 -32.46 24.75
C MET A 41 -7.42 -32.67 23.51
N ASN A 42 -7.84 -31.57 22.88
CA ASN A 42 -8.21 -31.64 21.48
C ASN A 42 -7.15 -30.89 20.66
N SER A 43 -6.24 -31.69 20.11
CA SER A 43 -5.33 -31.32 19.04
C SER A 43 -6.16 -31.11 17.78
N ASP A 44 -6.66 -29.89 17.58
CA ASP A 44 -7.00 -29.42 16.26
C ASP A 44 -6.07 -28.26 15.95
N ASP A 45 -5.19 -28.53 14.99
CA ASP A 45 -4.39 -27.60 14.21
C ASP A 45 -5.29 -26.39 13.88
N ASP A 46 -5.22 -25.35 14.71
CA ASP A 46 -5.89 -24.07 14.44
C ASP A 46 -5.21 -23.56 13.18
N GLU A 47 -5.86 -23.81 12.04
CA GLU A 47 -5.60 -23.17 10.78
C GLU A 47 -5.56 -21.68 11.06
N ASN A 48 -4.34 -21.20 11.30
CA ASN A 48 -3.95 -19.82 11.25
C ASN A 48 -4.45 -19.33 9.89
N SER A 49 -5.65 -18.77 9.91
CA SER A 49 -6.21 -17.91 8.89
C SER A 49 -5.39 -16.62 8.91
N ALA A 50 -4.08 -16.77 8.68
CA ALA A 50 -3.18 -15.71 8.39
C ALA A 50 -3.74 -15.04 7.13
N PRO A 51 -3.92 -13.72 7.15
CA PRO A 51 -4.46 -13.02 6.00
C PRO A 51 -3.51 -13.26 4.83
N LEU A 52 -3.93 -14.12 3.89
CA LEU A 52 -3.28 -14.46 2.62
C LEU A 52 -1.84 -13.94 2.57
N ALA A 53 -0.91 -14.64 3.22
CA ALA A 53 0.49 -14.25 3.20
C ALA A 53 0.93 -14.24 1.74
N HIS A 54 0.93 -13.06 1.11
CA HIS A 54 1.19 -12.90 -0.31
C HIS A 54 2.52 -13.59 -0.60
N GLU A 55 2.46 -14.69 -1.37
CA GLU A 55 3.60 -15.58 -1.57
C GLU A 55 4.83 -14.74 -1.94
N GLN A 56 5.91 -14.90 -1.16
CA GLN A 56 7.12 -14.15 -1.40
C GLN A 56 7.68 -14.53 -2.78
N PRO A 57 8.15 -13.57 -3.58
CA PRO A 57 8.67 -13.84 -4.91
C PRO A 57 9.94 -14.69 -4.83
N ARG A 58 10.11 -15.62 -5.76
CA ARG A 58 11.31 -16.47 -5.84
C ARG A 58 12.41 -15.77 -6.63
N HIS A 59 12.01 -14.93 -7.60
CA HIS A 59 12.88 -14.12 -8.43
C HIS A 59 12.46 -12.65 -8.43
N LEU A 60 13.39 -11.77 -8.79
CA LEU A 60 13.15 -10.33 -8.86
C LEU A 60 12.09 -9.96 -9.90
N ASP A 61 11.98 -10.75 -10.96
CA ASP A 61 11.11 -10.48 -12.10
C ASP A 61 9.72 -11.13 -11.95
N ASP A 62 9.53 -11.93 -10.90
CA ASP A 62 8.25 -12.59 -10.65
C ASP A 62 7.16 -11.54 -10.38
N PRO A 63 5.94 -11.71 -10.89
CA PRO A 63 4.80 -10.92 -10.46
C PRO A 63 4.62 -10.99 -8.93
N TRP A 64 4.29 -9.88 -8.27
CA TRP A 64 3.94 -9.90 -6.84
C TRP A 64 2.71 -9.06 -6.54
N MET A 65 1.65 -9.72 -6.07
CA MET A 65 0.44 -9.07 -5.55
C MET A 65 0.70 -8.50 -4.15
N TYR A 66 1.48 -7.43 -4.07
CA TYR A 66 1.72 -6.69 -2.83
C TYR A 66 0.98 -5.35 -2.85
N ALA A 67 0.28 -5.05 -1.75
CA ALA A 67 -0.40 -3.77 -1.55
C ALA A 67 0.52 -2.81 -0.80
N PHE A 68 0.90 -1.72 -1.47
CA PHE A 68 1.85 -0.74 -0.93
C PHE A 68 1.16 0.34 -0.10
N GLN A 69 1.91 0.94 0.82
CA GLN A 69 1.49 2.10 1.59
C GLN A 69 2.15 3.38 1.06
N PRO A 70 1.49 4.55 1.18
CA PRO A 70 2.13 5.82 0.89
C PRO A 70 3.40 6.02 1.73
N ASN A 71 4.44 6.62 1.13
CA ASN A 71 5.77 6.78 1.72
C ASN A 71 6.58 5.50 1.96
N GLU A 72 6.08 4.33 1.58
CA GLU A 72 6.82 3.07 1.72
C GLU A 72 8.06 3.04 0.79
N LYS A 73 9.16 2.49 1.29
CA LYS A 73 10.39 2.28 0.51
C LYS A 73 10.24 1.06 -0.38
N VAL A 74 10.66 1.19 -1.63
CA VAL A 74 10.48 0.15 -2.66
C VAL A 74 11.70 0.05 -3.55
N TRP A 75 11.78 -1.05 -4.27
CA TRP A 75 12.72 -1.27 -5.36
C TRP A 75 11.95 -1.26 -6.67
N ILE A 76 12.44 -0.46 -7.63
CA ILE A 76 11.88 -0.39 -8.97
C ILE A 76 12.87 -0.95 -9.98
N ARG A 77 12.36 -1.66 -10.97
CA ARG A 77 13.11 -2.03 -12.16
C ARG A 77 12.95 -0.92 -13.19
N ASN A 78 14.02 -0.20 -13.46
CA ASN A 78 14.07 0.80 -14.53
C ASN A 78 15.02 0.32 -15.61
N HIS A 79 14.49 -0.02 -16.79
CA HIS A 79 15.20 -0.78 -17.81
C HIS A 79 15.75 -2.09 -17.21
N ASP A 80 17.07 -2.26 -17.18
CA ASP A 80 17.73 -3.45 -16.64
C ASP A 80 18.38 -3.21 -15.29
N LYS A 81 18.02 -2.14 -14.58
CA LYS A 81 18.62 -1.80 -13.28
C LYS A 81 17.56 -1.72 -12.19
N TRP A 82 17.88 -2.29 -11.04
CA TRP A 82 17.11 -2.11 -9.82
C TRP A 82 17.58 -0.85 -9.09
N ILE A 83 16.64 0.06 -8.84
CA ILE A 83 16.90 1.37 -8.23
C ILE A 83 15.98 1.52 -7.01
N PRO A 84 16.47 2.08 -5.88
CA PRO A 84 15.59 2.37 -4.76
C PRO A 84 14.63 3.52 -5.10
N GLY A 85 13.42 3.42 -4.60
CA GLY A 85 12.37 4.41 -4.74
C GLY A 85 11.49 4.49 -3.50
N GLN A 86 10.48 5.34 -3.59
CA GLN A 86 9.50 5.54 -2.53
C GLN A 86 8.11 5.75 -3.13
N ILE A 87 7.10 5.10 -2.56
CA ILE A 87 5.71 5.34 -2.96
C ILE A 87 5.35 6.80 -2.65
N PHE A 88 4.77 7.48 -3.63
CA PHE A 88 4.39 8.89 -3.49
C PHE A 88 3.45 9.08 -2.27
N PRO A 89 3.67 10.08 -1.39
CA PRO A 89 2.91 10.27 -0.15
C PRO A 89 1.39 10.38 -0.30
N ARG A 90 0.91 10.80 -1.47
CA ARG A 90 -0.52 10.88 -1.82
C ARG A 90 -0.87 9.96 -2.99
N SER A 91 -0.11 8.86 -3.14
CA SER A 91 -0.39 7.86 -4.17
C SER A 91 -1.70 7.17 -3.83
N VAL A 92 -2.59 7.11 -4.81
CA VAL A 92 -3.75 6.20 -4.80
C VAL A 92 -3.47 5.16 -5.88
N PRO A 93 -3.60 3.86 -5.58
CA PRO A 93 -3.45 2.82 -6.60
C PRO A 93 -4.42 3.09 -7.75
N LYS A 94 -3.90 3.09 -8.98
CA LYS A 94 -4.72 3.26 -10.19
C LYS A 94 -4.88 1.92 -10.87
N VAL A 95 -6.11 1.50 -11.10
CA VAL A 95 -6.38 0.33 -11.93
C VAL A 95 -6.36 0.78 -13.39
N GLY A 96 -5.52 0.13 -14.20
CA GLY A 96 -5.44 0.40 -15.64
C GLY A 96 -6.74 -0.01 -16.33
N SER A 97 -7.27 0.86 -17.20
CA SER A 97 -8.53 0.61 -17.90
C SER A 97 -8.45 -0.55 -18.91
N SER A 98 -7.27 -0.85 -19.44
CA SER A 98 -7.07 -1.83 -20.51
C SER A 98 -6.63 -3.21 -20.03
N ASP A 99 -5.89 -3.28 -18.93
CA ASP A 99 -5.18 -4.48 -18.47
C ASP A 99 -5.64 -4.93 -17.07
N SER A 100 -6.49 -4.15 -16.39
CA SER A 100 -6.92 -4.40 -15.01
C SER A 100 -5.76 -4.49 -14.00
N LEU A 101 -4.57 -3.98 -14.35
CA LEU A 101 -3.41 -4.01 -13.47
C LEU A 101 -3.45 -2.84 -12.50
N THR A 102 -2.92 -3.04 -11.29
CA THR A 102 -2.78 -1.98 -10.30
C THR A 102 -1.43 -1.28 -10.45
N TYR A 103 -1.49 0.01 -10.72
CA TYR A 103 -0.35 0.90 -10.88
C TYR A 103 -0.14 1.76 -9.64
N TRP A 104 1.10 1.81 -9.17
CA TRP A 104 1.54 2.63 -8.05
C TRP A 104 2.45 3.75 -8.53
N ASN A 105 2.29 4.92 -7.94
CA ASN A 105 3.10 6.07 -8.30
C ASN A 105 4.34 6.14 -7.41
N VAL A 106 5.52 6.05 -8.02
CA VAL A 106 6.80 5.93 -7.32
C VAL A 106 7.69 7.12 -7.64
N LEU A 107 8.28 7.70 -6.60
CA LEU A 107 9.36 8.67 -6.66
C LEU A 107 10.70 7.94 -6.62
N TYR A 108 11.62 8.28 -7.50
CA TYR A 108 12.97 7.73 -7.51
C TYR A 108 13.97 8.75 -8.03
N GLN A 109 15.26 8.48 -7.84
CA GLN A 109 16.33 9.29 -8.40
C GLN A 109 16.98 8.54 -9.56
N ASP A 110 17.21 9.22 -10.68
CA ASP A 110 18.00 8.67 -11.77
C ASP A 110 19.51 8.66 -11.42
N SER A 111 20.33 8.16 -12.35
CA SER A 111 21.79 8.16 -12.19
C SER A 111 22.42 9.57 -12.15
N PHE A 112 21.67 10.61 -12.52
CA PHE A 112 22.09 12.00 -12.51
C PHE A 112 21.58 12.75 -11.26
N GLY A 113 20.87 12.07 -10.36
CA GLY A 113 20.29 12.65 -9.15
C GLY A 113 18.98 13.41 -9.38
N HIS A 114 18.40 13.38 -10.58
CA HIS A 114 17.10 13.99 -10.83
C HIS A 114 16.00 13.19 -10.17
N LYS A 115 15.11 13.88 -9.46
CA LYS A 115 13.91 13.29 -8.87
C LYS A 115 12.86 13.09 -9.96
N LEU A 116 12.56 11.83 -10.26
CA LEU A 116 11.58 11.43 -11.26
C LEU A 116 10.38 10.79 -10.58
N ARG A 117 9.27 10.77 -11.33
CA ARG A 117 8.00 10.21 -10.89
C ARG A 117 7.38 9.39 -12.02
N ARG A 118 7.10 8.11 -11.77
CA ARG A 118 6.51 7.20 -12.77
C ARG A 118 5.56 6.20 -12.12
N TYR A 119 4.64 5.66 -12.92
CA TYR A 119 3.76 4.57 -12.49
C TYR A 119 4.42 3.22 -12.78
N PHE A 120 4.34 2.30 -11.81
CA PHE A 120 4.85 0.93 -11.92
C PHE A 120 3.80 -0.06 -11.48
N ALA A 121 3.81 -1.25 -12.07
CA ALA A 121 2.88 -2.34 -11.76
C ALA A 121 3.61 -3.48 -11.02
N PRO A 122 3.20 -3.85 -9.79
CA PRO A 122 3.80 -4.95 -9.03
C PRO A 122 3.66 -6.30 -9.74
N LEU A 123 2.56 -6.50 -10.46
CA LEU A 123 2.28 -7.72 -11.21
C LEU A 123 3.14 -7.86 -12.48
N MET A 124 3.80 -6.78 -12.93
CA MET A 124 4.74 -6.83 -14.04
C MET A 124 6.16 -7.18 -13.60
N GLY A 125 6.39 -7.42 -12.30
CA GLY A 125 7.73 -7.67 -11.75
C GLY A 125 8.62 -6.42 -11.71
N GLU A 126 8.09 -5.23 -12.02
CA GLU A 126 8.88 -3.99 -12.05
C GLU A 126 8.94 -3.28 -10.70
N LEU A 127 8.15 -3.72 -9.71
CA LEU A 127 8.02 -3.06 -8.42
C LEU A 127 7.99 -4.09 -7.28
N LYS A 128 8.87 -3.90 -6.30
CA LYS A 128 9.03 -4.78 -5.13
C LYS A 128 9.12 -3.97 -3.83
N PRO A 129 8.55 -4.45 -2.71
CA PRO A 129 8.72 -3.81 -1.42
C PRO A 129 10.16 -3.97 -0.91
N ASP A 130 10.62 -3.01 -0.12
CA ASP A 130 11.94 -3.04 0.51
C ASP A 130 12.00 -3.98 1.72
N THR A 131 11.84 -5.28 1.46
CA THR A 131 11.86 -6.35 2.46
C THR A 131 13.23 -7.05 2.52
N PRO A 132 13.58 -7.70 3.65
CA PRO A 132 14.82 -8.47 3.75
C PRO A 132 14.97 -9.54 2.67
N THR A 133 13.87 -10.20 2.28
CA THR A 133 13.85 -11.21 1.21
C THR A 133 14.23 -10.60 -0.14
N VAL A 134 13.62 -9.47 -0.52
CA VAL A 134 13.95 -8.77 -1.78
C VAL A 134 15.39 -8.27 -1.77
N ARG A 135 15.87 -7.73 -0.64
CA ARG A 135 17.27 -7.31 -0.51
C ARG A 135 18.26 -8.48 -0.67
N LYS A 136 17.88 -9.68 -0.21
CA LYS A 136 18.67 -10.90 -0.42
C LYS A 136 18.71 -11.27 -1.91
N LEU A 137 17.56 -11.30 -2.58
CA LEU A 137 17.46 -11.57 -4.01
C LEU A 137 18.27 -10.56 -4.84
N LEU A 138 18.20 -9.26 -4.51
CA LEU A 138 18.99 -8.21 -5.15
C LEU A 138 20.50 -8.45 -5.01
N ARG A 139 20.93 -8.85 -3.81
CA ARG A 139 22.35 -9.15 -3.53
C ARG A 139 22.82 -10.38 -4.31
N GLU A 140 22.01 -11.44 -4.35
CA GLU A 140 22.31 -12.66 -5.10
C GLU A 140 22.41 -12.39 -6.61
N ALA A 141 21.59 -11.47 -7.12
CA ALA A 141 21.64 -11.00 -8.50
C ALA A 141 22.77 -9.98 -8.78
N GLY A 142 23.61 -9.64 -7.79
CA GLY A 142 24.75 -8.73 -7.95
C GLY A 142 24.39 -7.23 -7.97
N TRP A 143 23.17 -6.86 -7.58
CA TRP A 143 22.77 -5.46 -7.51
C TRP A 143 23.25 -4.79 -6.22
N PRO A 144 23.87 -3.60 -6.31
CA PRO A 144 24.34 -2.90 -5.12
C PRO A 144 23.14 -2.41 -4.29
N LEU A 145 23.07 -2.88 -3.05
CA LEU A 145 22.23 -2.25 -2.03
C LEU A 145 22.82 -0.86 -1.77
N GLN A 146 22.20 0.20 -2.32
CA GLN A 146 22.63 1.55 -2.00
C GLN A 146 22.57 1.73 -0.48
N ARG A 147 23.72 2.03 0.12
CA ARG A 147 23.78 2.34 1.56
C ARG A 147 22.96 3.61 1.80
N PRO A 148 22.15 3.65 2.87
CA PRO A 148 21.37 4.81 3.24
C PRO A 148 22.25 6.04 3.50
#